data_AF-A0ABC9BMI6-F1
#
_entry.id   AF-A0ABC9BMI6-F1
#
_cell.length_a   1.000
_cell.length_b   1.000
_cell.length_c   1.000
_cell.angle_alpha   90.00
_cell.angle_beta   90.00
_cell.angle_gamma   90.00
#
_symmetry.space_group_name_H-M   'P 1'
#
loop_
_entity.id
_entity.type
_entity.pdbx_description
1 polymer ?
#
loop_
_entity_poly.entity_id
_entity_poly.type
_entity_poly.pdbx_seq_one_letter_code
_entity_poly.pdbx_strand_id
1 'polypeptide(L)'
;MGAVGGIDATETVSFPDWTQLPLDPLLVVMAGLEAPDLVRSGAACSSWRAAYATVRRLRIPTAESPPCLFYPAAGGDPDAATIMSPTTGASFRVHLPDPPLRRRSIHGSGHGWLVAADEASNLHLVNPLTGVQHALPPITGLHNTEPAAPDEQGNPMYNVYQYESPSSTTPERLAYAASELRLYMYFKAVLSCSPCAGSACVVLLLHQSNGELSFARLGDEAWTWIGSDEYYEDEEWFDEGYRDAVYNEKDGLFYVLGCGADIITVDLKGNSPVVKGIMKDVTNFDNLTKYLVIAPWGDLLQVWRKTDYRSSTTPEVDERTVFSGVVLQDDRYHELYTKEIQLYK
;
A
#
# COMPACT_ATOMS: atom_id res chain seq x y z
N MET A 1 9.48 63.05 -52.70
CA MET A 1 9.80 61.74 -53.28
C MET A 1 11.02 61.25 -52.55
N GLY A 2 10.87 60.49 -51.46
CA GLY A 2 10.86 59.02 -51.44
C GLY A 2 12.27 58.57 -51.02
N ALA A 3 12.52 57.68 -50.07
CA ALA A 3 11.68 56.70 -49.42
C ALA A 3 12.16 56.47 -47.97
N VAL A 4 11.19 56.06 -47.16
CA VAL A 4 11.27 55.70 -45.75
C VAL A 4 12.11 54.43 -45.56
N GLY A 5 12.94 54.44 -44.52
CA GLY A 5 13.77 53.32 -44.12
C GLY A 5 12.96 52.05 -43.83
N GLY A 6 13.43 50.94 -44.39
CA GLY A 6 12.88 49.61 -44.19
C GLY A 6 13.11 49.14 -42.75
N ILE A 7 11.99 48.82 -42.14
CA ILE A 7 11.74 48.26 -40.81
C ILE A 7 12.57 46.98 -40.57
N ASP A 8 13.09 46.87 -39.36
CA ASP A 8 13.67 45.67 -38.74
C ASP A 8 12.92 44.39 -39.12
N ALA A 9 13.65 43.42 -39.68
CA ALA A 9 13.17 42.05 -39.76
C ALA A 9 13.15 41.48 -38.33
N THR A 10 11.95 41.37 -37.77
CA THR A 10 11.73 40.59 -36.54
C THR A 10 12.10 39.13 -36.82
N GLU A 11 13.19 38.65 -36.21
CA GLU A 11 13.50 37.22 -36.12
C GLU A 11 12.29 36.52 -35.50
N THR A 12 11.56 35.80 -36.33
CA THR A 12 10.52 34.87 -35.88
C THR A 12 11.24 33.67 -35.28
N VAL A 13 11.34 33.63 -33.97
CA VAL A 13 11.83 32.45 -33.24
C VAL A 13 10.86 31.30 -33.56
N SER A 14 11.27 30.40 -34.46
CA SER A 14 10.48 29.22 -34.77
C SER A 14 10.62 28.22 -33.62
N PHE A 15 9.58 28.08 -32.82
CA PHE A 15 9.55 27.02 -31.81
C PHE A 15 9.44 25.67 -32.52
N PRO A 16 10.19 24.64 -32.08
CA PRO A 16 10.05 23.29 -32.61
C PRO A 16 8.60 22.81 -32.46
N ASP A 17 8.01 22.30 -33.53
CA ASP A 17 6.66 21.71 -33.48
C ASP A 17 6.73 20.26 -32.95
N TRP A 18 6.49 20.10 -31.65
CA TRP A 18 6.46 18.80 -30.98
C TRP A 18 5.25 17.94 -31.35
N THR A 19 4.26 18.48 -32.08
CA THR A 19 3.07 17.71 -32.47
C THR A 19 3.37 16.68 -33.56
N GLN A 20 4.44 16.88 -34.33
CA GLN A 20 4.89 16.03 -35.45
C GLN A 20 5.91 14.97 -35.05
N LEU A 21 6.24 14.85 -33.76
CA LEU A 21 7.16 13.81 -33.31
C LEU A 21 6.57 12.42 -33.58
N PRO A 22 7.39 11.48 -34.07
CA PRO A 22 6.99 10.08 -34.15
C PRO A 22 6.59 9.54 -32.76
N LEU A 23 5.88 8.42 -32.76
CA LEU A 23 5.40 7.80 -31.53
C LEU A 23 6.56 7.42 -30.60
N ASP A 24 7.64 6.85 -31.12
CA ASP A 24 8.72 6.31 -30.27
C ASP A 24 9.41 7.38 -29.40
N PRO A 25 9.85 8.55 -29.93
CA PRO A 25 10.35 9.64 -29.09
C PRO A 25 9.32 10.17 -28.09
N LEU A 26 8.03 10.22 -28.47
CA LEU A 26 6.99 10.62 -27.53
C LEU A 26 6.86 9.62 -26.38
N LEU A 27 6.94 8.31 -26.63
CA LEU A 27 6.92 7.30 -25.58
C LEU A 27 8.09 7.46 -24.59
N VAL A 28 9.28 7.83 -25.09
CA VAL A 28 10.43 8.14 -24.23
C VAL A 28 10.16 9.36 -23.35
N VAL A 29 9.61 10.44 -23.91
CA VAL A 29 9.20 11.61 -23.14
C VAL A 29 8.17 11.22 -22.08
N MET A 30 7.13 10.48 -22.47
CA MET A 30 6.07 10.04 -21.56
C MET A 30 6.61 9.18 -20.41
N ALA A 31 7.56 8.28 -20.67
CA ALA A 31 8.19 7.45 -19.65
C ALA A 31 8.97 8.29 -18.62
N GLY A 32 9.45 9.47 -19.00
CA GLY A 32 10.14 10.41 -18.12
C GLY A 32 9.23 11.37 -17.34
N LEU A 33 7.93 11.41 -17.64
CA LEU A 33 6.99 12.30 -16.94
C LEU A 33 6.58 11.72 -15.59
N GLU A 34 6.46 12.58 -14.58
CA GLU A 34 5.78 12.23 -13.34
C GLU A 34 4.31 11.90 -13.61
N ALA A 35 3.69 11.09 -12.73
CA ALA A 35 2.31 10.64 -12.91
C ALA A 35 1.30 11.76 -13.26
N PRO A 36 1.28 12.93 -12.59
CA PRO A 36 0.35 14.01 -12.94
C PRO A 36 0.58 14.58 -14.34
N ASP A 37 1.84 14.76 -14.72
CA ASP A 37 2.21 15.36 -16.01
C ASP A 37 1.98 14.37 -17.15
N LEU A 38 2.22 13.07 -16.91
CA LEU A 38 1.87 12.00 -17.83
C LEU A 38 0.38 11.98 -18.14
N VAL A 39 -0.48 12.13 -17.13
CA VAL A 39 -1.93 12.16 -17.36
C VAL A 39 -2.34 13.42 -18.11
N ARG A 40 -1.78 14.59 -17.75
CA ARG A 40 -2.04 15.87 -18.42
C ARG A 40 -1.56 15.88 -19.86
N SER A 41 -0.50 15.14 -20.18
CA SER A 41 0.04 15.02 -21.54
C SER A 41 -1.05 14.60 -22.54
N GLY A 42 -1.99 13.74 -22.14
CA GLY A 42 -3.08 13.27 -22.99
C GLY A 42 -4.14 14.34 -23.33
N ALA A 43 -4.10 15.49 -22.66
CA ALA A 43 -4.93 16.65 -22.95
C ALA A 43 -4.27 17.67 -23.89
N ALA A 44 -2.96 17.54 -24.18
CA ALA A 44 -2.21 18.52 -24.97
C ALA A 44 -2.61 18.53 -26.46
N CYS A 45 -2.52 17.39 -27.13
CA CYS A 45 -2.91 17.23 -28.54
C CYS A 45 -3.22 15.76 -28.88
N SER A 46 -3.68 15.49 -30.11
CA SER A 46 -4.05 14.13 -30.54
C SER A 46 -2.87 13.15 -30.56
N SER A 47 -1.68 13.59 -30.98
CA SER A 47 -0.48 12.73 -30.99
C SER A 47 -0.02 12.38 -29.58
N TRP A 48 -0.04 13.34 -28.65
CA TRP A 48 0.28 13.11 -27.24
C TRP A 48 -0.78 12.24 -26.55
N ARG A 49 -2.07 12.42 -26.87
CA ARG A 49 -3.14 11.52 -26.40
C ARG A 49 -2.93 10.08 -26.88
N ALA A 50 -2.53 9.89 -28.13
CA ALA A 50 -2.24 8.57 -28.68
C ALA A 50 -0.99 7.94 -28.03
N ALA A 51 0.03 8.73 -27.74
CA ALA A 51 1.22 8.31 -27.00
C ALA A 51 0.87 7.90 -25.56
N TYR A 52 0.12 8.72 -24.84
CA TYR A 52 -0.39 8.39 -23.50
C TYR A 52 -1.24 7.09 -23.51
N ALA A 53 -2.17 6.96 -24.45
CA ALA A 53 -2.97 5.75 -24.61
C ALA A 53 -2.10 4.52 -24.90
N THR A 54 -1.01 4.71 -25.65
CA THR A 54 -0.03 3.65 -25.94
C THR A 54 0.79 3.28 -24.71
N VAL A 55 1.27 4.25 -23.91
CA VAL A 55 1.93 4.01 -22.62
C VAL A 55 1.04 3.15 -21.72
N ARG A 56 -0.25 3.51 -21.62
CA ARG A 56 -1.24 2.72 -20.84
C ARG A 56 -1.42 1.32 -21.40
N ARG A 57 -1.58 1.19 -22.72
CA ARG A 57 -1.79 -0.11 -23.38
C ARG A 57 -0.58 -1.03 -23.24
N LEU A 58 0.62 -0.48 -23.42
CA LEU A 58 1.88 -1.23 -23.40
C LEU A 58 2.50 -1.35 -22.00
N ARG A 59 1.92 -0.69 -20.99
CA ARG A 59 2.40 -0.70 -19.59
C ARG A 59 3.85 -0.26 -19.47
N ILE A 60 4.21 0.79 -20.21
CA ILE A 60 5.57 1.32 -20.20
C ILE A 60 5.88 1.85 -18.79
N PRO A 61 6.96 1.41 -18.13
CA PRO A 61 7.37 1.93 -16.84
C PRO A 61 7.60 3.45 -16.90
N THR A 62 7.12 4.16 -15.90
CA THR A 62 7.26 5.62 -15.78
C THR A 62 8.27 5.96 -14.69
N ALA A 63 8.83 7.16 -14.75
CA ALA A 63 9.76 7.66 -13.74
C ALA A 63 9.15 7.57 -12.33
N GLU A 64 10.01 7.25 -11.35
CA GLU A 64 9.63 7.28 -9.95
C GLU A 64 9.18 8.70 -9.59
N SER A 65 7.92 8.81 -9.19
CA SER A 65 7.29 10.08 -8.84
C SER A 65 7.34 10.28 -7.32
N PRO A 66 7.39 11.53 -6.84
CA PRO A 66 7.20 11.80 -5.42
C PRO A 66 5.86 11.21 -4.93
N PRO A 67 5.74 10.89 -3.63
CA PRO A 67 4.51 10.33 -3.08
C PRO A 67 3.33 11.25 -3.36
N CYS A 68 2.27 10.69 -3.93
CA CYS A 68 1.02 11.38 -4.19
C CYS A 68 -0.05 10.92 -3.19
N LEU A 69 -0.94 11.83 -2.81
CA LEU A 69 -2.13 11.47 -2.05
C LEU A 69 -3.15 10.82 -2.99
N PHE A 70 -3.73 9.72 -2.54
CA PHE A 70 -4.76 8.98 -3.23
C PHE A 70 -5.99 8.87 -2.33
N TYR A 71 -7.13 9.38 -2.77
CA TYR A 71 -8.35 9.40 -1.97
C TYR A 71 -9.62 9.33 -2.84
N PRO A 72 -10.76 8.86 -2.30
CA PRO A 72 -12.02 8.81 -3.04
C PRO A 72 -12.44 10.20 -3.55
N ALA A 73 -12.93 10.28 -4.79
CA ALA A 73 -13.38 11.55 -5.34
C ALA A 73 -14.68 12.04 -4.64
N ALA A 74 -14.77 13.36 -4.46
CA ALA A 74 -16.01 14.01 -4.05
C ALA A 74 -17.02 13.98 -5.21
N GLY A 75 -18.27 13.58 -4.96
CA GLY A 75 -19.36 13.66 -5.95
C GLY A 75 -20.10 12.38 -6.31
N GLY A 76 -20.00 11.30 -5.53
CA GLY A 76 -20.92 10.15 -5.61
C GLY A 76 -20.61 9.09 -6.66
N ASP A 77 -19.62 9.29 -7.53
CA ASP A 77 -19.09 8.22 -8.38
C ASP A 77 -18.28 7.25 -7.51
N PRO A 78 -18.71 5.98 -7.35
CA PRO A 78 -18.05 5.01 -6.48
C PRO A 78 -16.67 4.57 -6.99
N ASP A 79 -16.42 4.70 -8.30
CA ASP A 79 -15.20 4.24 -8.99
C ASP A 79 -14.15 5.34 -9.17
N ALA A 80 -14.56 6.58 -8.96
CA ALA A 80 -13.68 7.73 -9.11
C ALA A 80 -12.80 7.93 -7.85
N ALA A 81 -11.50 8.02 -8.09
CA ALA A 81 -10.51 8.44 -7.11
C ALA A 81 -9.76 9.69 -7.60
N THR A 82 -9.17 10.42 -6.67
CA THR A 82 -8.32 11.58 -6.95
C THR A 82 -6.90 11.27 -6.55
N ILE A 83 -5.97 11.53 -7.46
CA ILE A 83 -4.53 11.58 -7.18
C ILE A 83 -4.15 13.05 -7.08
N MET A 84 -3.48 13.42 -5.99
CA MET A 84 -2.97 14.76 -5.76
C MET A 84 -1.48 14.73 -5.45
N SER A 85 -0.71 15.58 -6.12
CA SER A 85 0.69 15.82 -5.84
C SER A 85 0.80 16.89 -4.74
N PRO A 86 1.33 16.56 -3.54
CA PRO A 86 1.46 17.54 -2.46
C PRO A 86 2.45 18.66 -2.79
N THR A 87 3.44 18.37 -3.64
CA THR A 87 4.49 19.32 -4.03
C THR A 87 3.98 20.39 -4.99
N THR A 88 3.09 20.02 -5.92
CA THR A 88 2.58 20.93 -6.96
C THR A 88 1.16 21.42 -6.69
N GLY A 89 0.43 20.78 -5.78
CA GLY A 89 -1.01 20.98 -5.58
C GLY A 89 -1.87 20.48 -6.74
N ALA A 90 -1.26 19.87 -7.77
CA ALA A 90 -1.96 19.32 -8.92
C ALA A 90 -2.82 18.14 -8.48
N SER A 91 -4.09 18.12 -8.89
CA SER A 91 -4.96 16.96 -8.75
C SER A 91 -5.53 16.53 -10.10
N PHE A 92 -5.77 15.24 -10.23
CA PHE A 92 -6.49 14.67 -11.37
C PHE A 92 -7.29 13.44 -10.93
N ARG A 93 -8.36 13.18 -11.68
CA ARG A 93 -9.26 12.06 -11.42
C ARG A 93 -8.81 10.82 -12.18
N VAL A 94 -8.89 9.69 -11.52
CA VAL A 94 -8.72 8.36 -12.10
C VAL A 94 -9.96 7.53 -11.82
N HIS A 95 -10.29 6.62 -12.72
CA HIS A 95 -11.33 5.62 -12.50
C HIS A 95 -10.65 4.29 -12.27
N LEU A 96 -10.93 3.68 -11.12
CA LEU A 96 -10.45 2.35 -10.85
C LEU A 96 -11.30 1.32 -11.60
N PRO A 97 -10.69 0.22 -12.04
CA PRO A 97 -11.45 -0.92 -12.54
C PRO A 97 -12.27 -1.55 -11.40
N ASP A 98 -13.33 -2.28 -11.76
CA ASP A 98 -14.12 -3.05 -10.81
C ASP A 98 -13.23 -4.03 -9.99
N PRO A 99 -13.53 -4.21 -8.69
CA PRO A 99 -14.54 -3.49 -7.90
C PRO A 99 -14.16 -2.02 -7.56
N PRO A 100 -15.14 -1.13 -7.33
CA PRO A 100 -14.94 0.27 -6.95
C PRO A 100 -13.99 0.51 -5.78
N LEU A 101 -13.31 1.67 -5.73
CA LEU A 101 -12.43 2.03 -4.59
C LEU A 101 -13.18 2.00 -3.25
N ARG A 102 -14.41 2.52 -3.22
CA ARG A 102 -15.22 2.59 -1.98
C ARG A 102 -15.55 1.23 -1.40
N ARG A 103 -15.37 0.16 -2.19
CA ARG A 103 -15.60 -1.22 -1.78
C ARG A 103 -14.29 -1.95 -1.45
N ARG A 104 -13.16 -1.25 -1.46
CA ARG A 104 -11.84 -1.80 -1.15
C ARG A 104 -11.21 -1.13 0.06
N SER A 105 -10.49 -1.92 0.85
CA SER A 105 -9.58 -1.43 1.89
C SER A 105 -8.14 -1.43 1.37
N ILE A 106 -7.40 -0.34 1.60
CA ILE A 106 -6.01 -0.19 1.16
C ILE A 106 -5.06 -0.61 2.29
N HIS A 107 -4.17 -1.55 2.00
CA HIS A 107 -3.22 -2.14 2.95
C HIS A 107 -1.76 -1.89 2.56
N GLY A 108 -1.49 -1.32 1.39
CA GLY A 108 -0.12 -1.03 0.98
C GLY A 108 -0.05 -0.15 -0.24
N SER A 109 1.10 0.51 -0.43
CA SER A 109 1.43 1.22 -1.66
C SER A 109 2.94 1.18 -1.91
N GLY A 110 3.33 1.12 -3.18
CA GLY A 110 4.73 1.08 -3.59
C GLY A 110 4.87 1.02 -5.11
N HIS A 111 5.91 1.63 -5.66
CA HIS A 111 6.21 1.62 -7.11
C HIS A 111 5.05 2.05 -8.03
N GLY A 112 4.16 2.94 -7.54
CA GLY A 112 2.96 3.36 -8.28
C GLY A 112 1.78 2.37 -8.25
N TRP A 113 1.83 1.36 -7.39
CA TRP A 113 0.78 0.37 -7.17
C TRP A 113 0.19 0.49 -5.77
N LEU A 114 -1.05 0.04 -5.64
CA LEU A 114 -1.78 -0.11 -4.39
C LEU A 114 -1.98 -1.60 -4.12
N VAL A 115 -1.95 -1.99 -2.84
CA VAL A 115 -2.42 -3.30 -2.38
C VAL A 115 -3.78 -3.10 -1.72
N ALA A 116 -4.81 -3.73 -2.27
CA ALA A 116 -6.20 -3.49 -1.88
C ALA A 116 -6.96 -4.80 -1.69
N ALA A 117 -7.73 -4.93 -0.61
CA ALA A 117 -8.64 -6.05 -0.40
C ALA A 117 -10.03 -5.73 -0.95
N ASP A 118 -10.68 -6.69 -1.60
CA ASP A 118 -12.05 -6.57 -2.13
C ASP A 118 -13.14 -6.98 -1.10
N GLU A 119 -14.41 -7.00 -1.52
CA GLU A 119 -15.53 -7.41 -0.66
C GLU A 119 -15.47 -8.89 -0.22
N ALA A 120 -14.70 -9.72 -0.93
CA ALA A 120 -14.45 -11.11 -0.59
C ALA A 120 -13.17 -11.30 0.25
N SER A 121 -12.56 -10.21 0.73
CA SER A 121 -11.26 -10.15 1.41
C SER A 121 -10.06 -10.59 0.58
N ASN A 122 -10.17 -10.75 -0.74
CA ASN A 122 -9.00 -11.12 -1.54
C ASN A 122 -8.17 -9.88 -1.83
N LEU A 123 -6.85 -10.02 -1.69
CA LEU A 123 -5.90 -8.94 -1.96
C LEU A 123 -5.57 -8.86 -3.46
N HIS A 124 -5.46 -7.64 -3.96
CA HIS A 124 -5.12 -7.33 -5.34
C HIS A 124 -4.11 -6.20 -5.40
N LEU A 125 -3.19 -6.30 -6.35
CA LEU A 125 -2.34 -5.19 -6.77
C LEU A 125 -3.08 -4.37 -7.82
N VAL A 126 -3.20 -3.05 -7.62
CA VAL A 126 -3.91 -2.14 -8.50
C VAL A 126 -3.02 -0.98 -8.88
N ASN A 127 -2.82 -0.74 -10.17
CA ASN A 127 -2.20 0.49 -10.64
C ASN A 127 -3.30 1.51 -10.95
N PRO A 128 -3.43 2.60 -10.17
CA PRO A 128 -4.53 3.55 -10.31
C PRO A 128 -4.45 4.40 -11.60
N LEU A 129 -3.28 4.47 -12.25
CA LEU A 129 -3.09 5.25 -13.48
C LEU A 129 -3.41 4.42 -14.73
N THR A 130 -2.92 3.17 -14.76
CA THR A 130 -3.10 2.29 -15.90
C THR A 130 -4.42 1.54 -15.83
N GLY A 131 -4.91 1.25 -14.62
CA GLY A 131 -6.07 0.39 -14.35
C GLY A 131 -5.73 -1.10 -14.38
N VAL A 132 -4.44 -1.46 -14.44
CA VAL A 132 -4.02 -2.87 -14.40
C VAL A 132 -4.23 -3.44 -12.99
N GLN A 133 -4.68 -4.68 -12.94
CA GLN A 133 -4.85 -5.44 -11.71
C GLN A 133 -4.12 -6.78 -11.79
N HIS A 134 -3.53 -7.20 -10.66
CA HIS A 134 -3.02 -8.54 -10.45
C HIS A 134 -3.59 -9.09 -9.15
N ALA A 135 -4.20 -10.28 -9.19
CA ALA A 135 -4.61 -10.98 -7.99
C ALA A 135 -3.36 -11.41 -7.20
N LEU A 136 -3.42 -11.26 -5.88
CA LEU A 136 -2.53 -11.96 -4.95
C LEU A 136 -3.21 -13.27 -4.51
N PRO A 137 -2.49 -14.18 -3.83
CA PRO A 137 -3.13 -15.38 -3.34
C PRO A 137 -4.37 -15.05 -2.49
N PRO A 138 -5.45 -15.84 -2.60
CA PRO A 138 -6.69 -15.56 -1.90
C PRO A 138 -6.50 -15.64 -0.39
N ILE A 139 -7.46 -15.09 0.38
CA ILE A 139 -7.41 -15.17 1.85
C ILE A 139 -7.33 -16.61 2.35
N THR A 140 -7.97 -17.56 1.64
CA THR A 140 -7.93 -19.00 1.93
C THR A 140 -6.58 -19.65 1.62
N GLY A 141 -5.65 -18.90 1.00
CA GLY A 141 -4.27 -19.31 0.82
C GLY A 141 -3.39 -19.01 2.03
N LEU A 142 -3.93 -18.37 3.08
CA LEU A 142 -3.26 -18.20 4.37
C LEU A 142 -3.39 -19.48 5.20
N HIS A 143 -2.34 -19.81 5.96
CA HIS A 143 -2.23 -21.07 6.70
C HIS A 143 -3.31 -21.27 7.76
N ASN A 144 -3.85 -20.19 8.32
CA ASN A 144 -4.82 -20.18 9.42
C ASN A 144 -6.23 -19.75 8.99
N THR A 145 -6.55 -19.81 7.70
CA THR A 145 -7.87 -19.41 7.19
C THR A 145 -8.46 -20.44 6.25
N GLU A 146 -9.73 -20.78 6.44
CA GLU A 146 -10.47 -21.69 5.58
C GLU A 146 -11.85 -21.14 5.20
N PRO A 147 -12.43 -21.57 4.06
CA PRO A 147 -13.82 -21.25 3.73
C PRO A 147 -14.80 -21.76 4.78
N ALA A 148 -15.80 -20.95 5.13
CA ALA A 148 -16.93 -21.38 5.94
C ALA A 148 -18.22 -21.45 5.09
N ALA A 149 -19.29 -21.99 5.68
CA ALA A 149 -20.61 -21.91 5.05
C ALA A 149 -21.03 -20.44 4.91
N PRO A 150 -21.55 -20.01 3.74
CA PRO A 150 -22.04 -18.65 3.55
C PRO A 150 -23.09 -18.27 4.60
N ASP A 151 -23.23 -16.97 4.86
CA ASP A 151 -24.30 -16.48 5.73
C ASP A 151 -25.70 -16.72 5.11
N GLU A 152 -26.75 -16.36 5.85
CA GLU A 152 -28.14 -16.52 5.39
C GLU A 152 -28.45 -15.73 4.09
N GLN A 153 -27.65 -14.71 3.78
CA GLN A 153 -27.77 -13.89 2.57
C GLN A 153 -26.90 -14.41 1.42
N GLY A 154 -26.11 -15.47 1.65
CA GLY A 154 -25.20 -16.06 0.68
C GLY A 154 -23.86 -15.33 0.55
N ASN A 155 -23.52 -14.43 1.48
CA ASN A 155 -22.22 -13.76 1.46
C ASN A 155 -21.10 -14.71 1.91
N PRO A 156 -19.88 -14.55 1.36
CA PRO A 156 -18.75 -15.39 1.75
C PRO A 156 -18.39 -15.20 3.23
N MET A 157 -18.17 -16.34 3.90
CA MET A 157 -17.72 -16.43 5.29
C MET A 157 -16.40 -17.21 5.33
N TYR A 158 -15.55 -16.89 6.29
CA TYR A 158 -14.29 -17.61 6.51
C TYR A 158 -14.14 -17.98 7.98
N ASN A 159 -13.60 -19.17 8.25
CA ASN A 159 -13.11 -19.50 9.58
C ASN A 159 -11.66 -19.08 9.67
N VAL A 160 -11.33 -18.38 10.74
CA VAL A 160 -9.98 -17.93 11.05
C VAL A 160 -9.57 -18.54 12.38
N TYR A 161 -8.41 -19.20 12.37
CA TYR A 161 -7.85 -19.85 13.55
C TYR A 161 -6.91 -18.88 14.27
N GLN A 162 -7.29 -18.50 15.49
CA GLN A 162 -6.55 -17.53 16.31
C GLN A 162 -6.34 -18.09 17.70
N TYR A 163 -5.23 -17.72 18.34
CA TYR A 163 -4.99 -18.05 19.74
C TYR A 163 -5.52 -16.90 20.59
N GLU A 164 -6.30 -17.20 21.64
CA GLU A 164 -6.80 -16.18 22.58
C GLU A 164 -5.73 -15.71 23.59
N SER A 165 -4.71 -16.54 23.85
CA SER A 165 -3.74 -16.38 24.95
C SER A 165 -2.45 -17.16 24.66
N PRO A 166 -1.26 -16.83 25.25
CA PRO A 166 -0.07 -17.65 25.06
C PRO A 166 -0.21 -19.03 25.70
N SER A 167 -1.09 -19.14 26.71
CA SER A 167 -1.41 -20.40 27.37
C SER A 167 -2.36 -21.29 26.56
N SER A 168 -2.92 -20.77 25.46
CA SER A 168 -3.84 -21.53 24.61
C SER A 168 -3.07 -22.55 23.79
N THR A 169 -3.27 -23.82 24.11
CA THR A 169 -2.68 -24.94 23.36
C THR A 169 -3.44 -25.26 22.07
N THR A 170 -4.66 -24.73 21.93
CA THR A 170 -5.52 -24.94 20.76
C THR A 170 -6.03 -23.60 20.25
N PRO A 171 -5.93 -23.33 18.93
CA PRO A 171 -6.51 -22.13 18.36
C PRO A 171 -8.03 -22.21 18.42
N GLU A 172 -8.67 -21.08 18.75
CA GLU A 172 -10.10 -20.89 18.60
C GLU A 172 -10.43 -20.72 17.11
N ARG A 173 -11.56 -21.29 16.70
CA ARG A 173 -12.11 -21.12 15.37
C ARG A 173 -13.17 -20.03 15.40
N LEU A 174 -12.86 -18.89 14.79
CA LEU A 174 -13.76 -17.75 14.70
C LEU A 174 -14.27 -17.58 13.27
N ALA A 175 -15.59 -17.45 13.10
CA ALA A 175 -16.21 -17.28 11.80
C ALA A 175 -16.50 -15.79 11.54
N TYR A 176 -16.08 -15.29 10.37
CA TYR A 176 -16.24 -13.89 10.01
C TYR A 176 -16.78 -13.72 8.60
N ALA A 177 -17.57 -12.67 8.41
CA ALA A 177 -17.97 -12.24 7.07
C ALA A 177 -16.76 -11.69 6.32
N ALA A 178 -16.65 -12.01 5.03
CA ALA A 178 -15.59 -11.48 4.19
C ALA A 178 -15.54 -9.94 4.22
N SER A 179 -16.69 -9.28 4.22
CA SER A 179 -16.74 -7.83 4.25
C SER A 179 -16.16 -7.19 5.50
N GLU A 180 -16.14 -7.92 6.61
CA GLU A 180 -15.55 -7.48 7.87
C GLU A 180 -14.06 -7.79 7.90
N LEU A 181 -13.68 -9.01 7.50
CA LEU A 181 -12.29 -9.46 7.50
C LEU A 181 -11.34 -8.52 6.76
N ARG A 182 -11.73 -7.99 5.60
CA ARG A 182 -10.89 -7.05 4.84
C ARG A 182 -10.46 -5.81 5.65
N LEU A 183 -11.14 -5.47 6.74
CA LEU A 183 -10.87 -4.26 7.53
C LEU A 183 -9.77 -4.47 8.60
N TYR A 184 -9.64 -5.68 9.16
CA TYR A 184 -8.72 -5.95 10.27
C TYR A 184 -7.78 -7.15 10.02
N MET A 185 -8.05 -7.98 9.01
CA MET A 185 -7.19 -9.12 8.68
C MET A 185 -5.81 -8.67 8.20
N TYR A 186 -5.73 -7.53 7.50
CA TYR A 186 -4.50 -7.08 6.86
C TYR A 186 -4.04 -5.76 7.45
N PHE A 187 -2.85 -5.73 8.05
CA PHE A 187 -2.28 -4.50 8.59
C PHE A 187 -1.48 -3.75 7.54
N LYS A 188 -0.56 -4.45 6.87
CA LYS A 188 0.31 -3.84 5.88
C LYS A 188 0.78 -4.85 4.85
N ALA A 189 0.86 -4.42 3.59
CA ALA A 189 1.53 -5.14 2.52
C ALA A 189 2.67 -4.28 1.96
N VAL A 190 3.86 -4.87 1.82
CA VAL A 190 5.09 -4.21 1.37
C VAL A 190 5.60 -4.90 0.11
N LEU A 191 5.88 -4.12 -0.92
CA LEU A 191 6.39 -4.61 -2.21
C LEU A 191 7.92 -4.50 -2.24
N SER A 192 8.59 -5.51 -2.78
CA SER A 192 10.05 -5.47 -2.98
C SER A 192 10.46 -4.67 -4.23
N CYS A 193 9.61 -4.61 -5.23
CA CYS A 193 9.84 -3.86 -6.46
C CYS A 193 8.51 -3.69 -7.21
N SER A 194 8.54 -3.08 -8.40
CA SER A 194 7.35 -2.93 -9.23
C SER A 194 6.75 -4.30 -9.61
N PRO A 195 5.44 -4.52 -9.41
CA PRO A 195 4.68 -5.66 -9.93
C PRO A 195 4.88 -5.96 -11.42
N CYS A 196 5.30 -4.96 -12.21
CA CYS A 196 5.65 -5.15 -13.62
C CYS A 196 6.82 -6.15 -13.81
N ALA A 197 7.63 -6.40 -12.78
CA ALA A 197 8.70 -7.39 -12.79
C ALA A 197 8.21 -8.85 -12.63
N GLY A 198 6.89 -9.08 -12.53
CA GLY A 198 6.31 -10.41 -12.39
C GLY A 198 6.79 -11.10 -11.11
N SER A 199 7.19 -12.36 -11.20
CA SER A 199 7.58 -13.19 -10.05
C SER A 199 8.84 -12.70 -9.30
N ALA A 200 9.57 -11.70 -9.84
CA ALA A 200 10.64 -11.04 -9.11
C ALA A 200 10.12 -10.05 -8.04
N CYS A 201 8.87 -9.59 -8.18
CA CYS A 201 8.20 -8.81 -7.16
C CYS A 201 7.66 -9.74 -6.07
N VAL A 202 8.16 -9.52 -4.85
CA VAL A 202 7.74 -10.21 -3.63
C VAL A 202 6.87 -9.26 -2.83
N VAL A 203 5.74 -9.77 -2.35
CA VAL A 203 4.84 -9.06 -1.43
C VAL A 203 4.99 -9.66 -0.05
N LEU A 204 5.46 -8.88 0.90
CA LEU A 204 5.43 -9.23 2.32
C LEU A 204 4.11 -8.71 2.91
N LEU A 205 3.39 -9.57 3.59
CA LEU A 205 2.10 -9.30 4.22
C LEU A 205 2.22 -9.43 5.74
N LEU A 206 1.84 -8.35 6.43
CA LEU A 206 1.56 -8.31 7.86
C LEU A 206 0.04 -8.43 8.03
N HIS A 207 -0.39 -9.48 8.73
CA HIS A 207 -1.80 -9.84 8.86
C HIS A 207 -2.12 -10.37 10.26
N GLN A 208 -3.41 -10.63 10.51
CA GLN A 208 -3.99 -11.11 11.78
C GLN A 208 -3.84 -10.17 12.96
N SER A 209 -4.74 -10.25 13.95
CA SER A 209 -4.69 -9.44 15.17
C SER A 209 -3.38 -9.57 15.96
N ASN A 210 -2.74 -10.74 15.88
CA ASN A 210 -1.48 -11.07 16.52
C ASN A 210 -0.22 -10.67 15.72
N GLY A 211 -0.35 -10.06 14.53
CA GLY A 211 0.77 -9.54 13.75
C GLY A 211 1.69 -10.62 13.15
N GLU A 212 1.13 -11.52 12.35
CA GLU A 212 1.85 -12.57 11.61
C GLU A 212 2.46 -12.08 10.29
N LEU A 213 3.44 -12.84 9.78
CA LEU A 213 4.06 -12.61 8.48
C LEU A 213 3.74 -13.71 7.48
N SER A 214 3.47 -13.30 6.26
CA SER A 214 3.44 -14.20 5.11
C SER A 214 3.98 -13.49 3.88
N PHE A 215 4.44 -14.24 2.89
CA PHE A 215 4.85 -13.65 1.63
C PHE A 215 4.34 -14.43 0.43
N ALA A 216 4.29 -13.75 -0.71
CA ALA A 216 3.97 -14.34 -1.99
C ALA A 216 4.72 -13.61 -3.11
N ARG A 217 5.02 -14.32 -4.18
CA ARG A 217 5.45 -13.76 -5.46
C ARG A 217 4.25 -13.62 -6.37
N LEU A 218 4.32 -12.70 -7.32
CA LEU A 218 3.26 -12.60 -8.32
C LEU A 218 3.14 -13.90 -9.12
N GLY A 219 1.95 -14.49 -9.09
CA GLY A 219 1.63 -15.77 -9.72
C GLY A 219 1.57 -16.95 -8.76
N ASP A 220 1.95 -16.78 -7.49
CA ASP A 220 1.74 -17.80 -6.47
C ASP A 220 0.24 -18.01 -6.21
N GLU A 221 -0.15 -19.25 -5.91
CA GLU A 221 -1.54 -19.60 -5.60
C GLU A 221 -1.86 -19.57 -4.10
N ALA A 222 -0.84 -19.54 -3.24
CA ALA A 222 -0.97 -19.56 -1.78
C ALA A 222 0.07 -18.63 -1.13
N TRP A 223 -0.22 -18.18 0.09
CA TRP A 223 0.71 -17.42 0.91
C TRP A 223 1.69 -18.38 1.60
N THR A 224 2.98 -18.05 1.58
CA THR A 224 3.99 -18.78 2.36
C THR A 224 4.12 -18.11 3.72
N TRP A 225 3.73 -18.81 4.77
CA TRP A 225 3.86 -18.34 6.16
C TRP A 225 5.33 -18.23 6.57
N ILE A 226 5.67 -17.16 7.29
CA ILE A 226 7.02 -16.93 7.85
C ILE A 226 6.92 -17.06 9.36
N GLY A 227 6.57 -18.26 9.82
CA GLY A 227 6.66 -18.65 11.22
C GLY A 227 7.82 -19.59 11.44
N SER A 228 8.17 -19.80 12.70
CA SER A 228 9.10 -20.86 13.11
C SER A 228 8.35 -21.90 13.92
N ASP A 229 8.57 -23.17 13.61
CA ASP A 229 8.24 -24.28 14.51
C ASP A 229 9.13 -24.29 15.78
N GLU A 230 10.13 -23.39 15.88
CA GLU A 230 11.20 -23.43 16.89
C GLU A 230 11.22 -22.25 17.91
N TYR A 231 10.27 -21.30 17.89
CA TYR A 231 10.29 -20.12 18.79
C TYR A 231 9.26 -20.13 19.94
N TYR A 232 8.68 -21.30 20.25
CA TYR A 232 7.73 -21.42 21.37
C TYR A 232 8.30 -22.20 22.56
N GLU A 233 9.61 -22.12 22.83
CA GLU A 233 10.17 -22.72 24.06
C GLU A 233 10.11 -21.78 25.28
N ASP A 234 9.83 -20.48 25.11
CA ASP A 234 9.66 -19.54 26.24
C ASP A 234 8.25 -18.92 26.21
N GLU A 235 7.40 -19.36 27.16
CA GLU A 235 5.95 -19.11 27.27
C GLU A 235 5.50 -17.64 27.55
N GLU A 236 6.34 -16.61 27.38
CA GLU A 236 6.07 -15.29 27.99
C GLU A 236 5.50 -14.18 27.09
N TRP A 237 5.28 -14.38 25.80
CA TRP A 237 5.11 -13.25 24.89
C TRP A 237 3.90 -13.33 23.93
N PHE A 238 2.72 -12.95 24.43
CA PHE A 238 1.49 -12.87 23.61
C PHE A 238 1.09 -11.44 23.23
N ASP A 239 1.98 -10.47 23.41
CA ASP A 239 1.76 -9.08 22.95
C ASP A 239 2.73 -8.68 21.81
N GLU A 240 3.41 -9.65 21.17
CA GLU A 240 4.62 -9.47 20.34
C GLU A 240 4.45 -9.55 18.82
N GLY A 241 3.26 -9.30 18.29
CA GLY A 241 3.08 -9.25 16.84
C GLY A 241 3.92 -8.21 16.12
N TYR A 242 4.19 -8.44 14.84
CA TYR A 242 4.78 -7.42 13.98
C TYR A 242 3.80 -6.26 13.75
N ARG A 243 4.34 -5.03 13.67
CA ARG A 243 3.58 -3.77 13.61
C ARG A 243 3.83 -3.00 12.33
N ASP A 244 5.05 -3.07 11.79
CA ASP A 244 5.38 -2.38 10.55
C ASP A 244 6.49 -3.10 9.79
N ALA A 245 6.59 -2.82 8.49
CA ALA A 245 7.68 -3.30 7.66
C ALA A 245 8.03 -2.32 6.53
N VAL A 246 9.28 -2.39 6.10
CA VAL A 246 9.81 -1.65 4.94
C VAL A 246 10.75 -2.54 4.15
N TYR A 247 10.84 -2.31 2.84
CA TYR A 247 11.81 -2.97 1.98
C TYR A 247 12.98 -2.02 1.69
N ASN A 248 14.20 -2.53 1.78
CA ASN A 248 15.41 -1.80 1.43
C ASN A 248 15.99 -2.31 0.12
N GLU A 249 15.93 -1.49 -0.93
CA GLU A 249 16.44 -1.86 -2.25
C GLU A 249 17.96 -2.03 -2.29
N LYS A 250 18.70 -1.42 -1.36
CA LYS A 250 20.18 -1.43 -1.36
C LYS A 250 20.77 -2.80 -1.03
N ASP A 251 20.14 -3.54 -0.13
CA ASP A 251 20.55 -4.89 0.28
C ASP A 251 19.54 -5.98 -0.12
N GLY A 252 18.35 -5.58 -0.55
CA GLY A 252 17.27 -6.46 -0.96
C GLY A 252 16.63 -7.19 0.21
N LEU A 253 16.55 -6.56 1.37
CA LEU A 253 15.96 -7.12 2.59
C LEU A 253 14.67 -6.40 2.98
N PHE A 254 13.74 -7.16 3.57
CA PHE A 254 12.67 -6.57 4.34
C PHE A 254 13.14 -6.36 5.78
N TYR A 255 12.82 -5.21 6.35
CA TYR A 255 12.96 -4.91 7.77
C TYR A 255 11.57 -4.91 8.39
N VAL A 256 11.41 -5.64 9.49
CA VAL A 256 10.13 -5.79 10.18
C VAL A 256 10.30 -5.38 11.63
N LEU A 257 9.34 -4.61 12.12
CA LEU A 257 9.28 -4.07 13.47
C LEU A 257 8.29 -4.85 14.31
N GLY A 258 8.75 -5.42 15.41
CA GLY A 258 7.91 -6.06 16.42
C GLY A 258 7.28 -5.04 17.37
N CYS A 259 6.33 -5.52 18.17
CA CYS A 259 5.63 -4.69 19.16
C CYS A 259 6.60 -4.11 20.21
N GLY A 260 7.61 -4.89 20.61
CA GLY A 260 8.68 -4.51 21.55
C GLY A 260 9.74 -3.55 20.97
N ALA A 261 9.50 -3.01 19.77
CA ALA A 261 10.48 -2.20 19.04
C ALA A 261 11.76 -2.96 18.65
N ASP A 262 11.74 -4.29 18.74
CA ASP A 262 12.70 -5.18 18.14
C ASP A 262 12.60 -5.11 16.61
N ILE A 263 13.72 -5.39 15.93
CA ILE A 263 13.78 -5.37 14.48
C ILE A 263 14.41 -6.66 13.99
N ILE A 264 13.72 -7.30 13.06
CA ILE A 264 14.23 -8.42 12.29
C ILE A 264 14.45 -8.02 10.83
N THR A 265 15.34 -8.73 10.16
CA THR A 265 15.42 -8.76 8.70
C THR A 265 14.85 -10.05 8.17
N VAL A 266 14.19 -9.97 7.02
CA VAL A 266 13.65 -11.11 6.28
C VAL A 266 14.24 -11.08 4.87
N ASP A 267 15.05 -12.08 4.54
CA ASP A 267 15.58 -12.32 3.19
C ASP A 267 14.72 -13.36 2.46
N LEU A 268 14.13 -12.94 1.34
CA LEU A 268 13.23 -13.74 0.50
C LEU A 268 13.81 -14.04 -0.90
N LYS A 269 15.12 -13.84 -1.10
CA LYS A 269 15.80 -14.12 -2.39
C LYS A 269 15.99 -15.61 -2.64
N GLY A 270 16.07 -16.41 -1.57
CA GLY A 270 16.22 -17.87 -1.63
C GLY A 270 14.89 -18.63 -1.76
N ASN A 271 15.00 -19.97 -1.75
CA ASN A 271 13.84 -20.87 -1.74
C ASN A 271 13.09 -20.87 -0.40
N SER A 272 13.77 -20.49 0.68
CA SER A 272 13.21 -20.42 2.03
C SER A 272 13.53 -19.06 2.65
N PRO A 273 12.62 -18.50 3.46
CA PRO A 273 12.85 -17.24 4.14
C PRO A 273 14.01 -17.39 5.13
N VAL A 274 14.90 -16.39 5.19
CA VAL A 274 15.94 -16.30 6.22
C VAL A 274 15.61 -15.11 7.12
N VAL A 275 15.32 -15.39 8.38
CA VAL A 275 14.97 -14.39 9.39
C VAL A 275 16.16 -14.15 10.32
N LYS A 276 16.48 -12.88 10.60
CA LYS A 276 17.56 -12.51 11.53
C LYS A 276 17.15 -11.34 12.42
N GLY A 277 17.25 -11.51 13.73
CA GLY A 277 17.17 -10.39 14.67
C GLY A 277 18.39 -9.47 14.56
N ILE A 278 18.15 -8.17 14.36
CA ILE A 278 19.19 -7.14 14.30
C ILE A 278 19.09 -6.12 15.43
N MET A 279 17.94 -6.05 16.09
CA MET A 279 17.71 -5.25 17.29
C MET A 279 16.81 -6.04 18.25
N LYS A 280 17.18 -6.08 19.53
CA LYS A 280 16.37 -6.71 20.58
C LYS A 280 15.34 -5.72 21.13
N ASP A 281 14.34 -6.23 21.84
CA ASP A 281 13.36 -5.42 22.55
C ASP A 281 14.04 -4.38 23.45
N VAL A 282 13.53 -3.15 23.40
CA VAL A 282 14.01 -2.00 24.17
C VAL A 282 12.90 -1.29 24.96
N THR A 283 11.68 -1.84 25.01
CA THR A 283 10.50 -1.19 25.61
C THR A 283 9.82 -2.00 26.70
N ASN A 284 9.48 -1.36 27.82
CA ASN A 284 8.71 -1.95 28.91
C ASN A 284 7.19 -1.70 28.78
N PHE A 285 6.65 -1.77 27.56
CA PHE A 285 5.25 -1.48 27.20
C PHE A 285 4.83 0.00 27.28
N ASP A 286 4.58 0.58 26.11
CA ASP A 286 3.68 1.72 25.95
C ASP A 286 2.86 1.51 24.66
N ASN A 287 1.57 1.89 24.69
CA ASN A 287 0.61 1.88 23.57
C ASN A 287 0.98 2.90 22.45
N LEU A 288 2.24 2.91 22.01
CA LEU A 288 2.71 3.76 20.93
C LEU A 288 2.58 3.00 19.61
N THR A 289 2.01 3.64 18.60
CA THR A 289 2.10 3.13 17.24
C THR A 289 3.52 3.37 16.73
N LYS A 290 4.23 2.30 16.37
CA LYS A 290 5.62 2.38 15.92
C LYS A 290 5.70 2.09 14.43
N TYR A 291 6.57 2.81 13.72
CA TYR A 291 6.78 2.68 12.28
C TYR A 291 8.26 2.57 11.96
N LEU A 292 8.59 1.93 10.84
CA LEU A 292 9.92 1.93 10.25
C LEU A 292 9.98 2.90 9.08
N VAL A 293 11.09 3.63 9.02
CA VAL A 293 11.40 4.52 7.90
C VAL A 293 12.86 4.35 7.54
N ILE A 294 13.13 4.16 6.25
CA ILE A 294 14.49 4.26 5.71
C ILE A 294 14.70 5.71 5.29
N ALA A 295 15.62 6.40 5.93
CA ALA A 295 15.94 7.76 5.60
C ALA A 295 16.66 7.85 4.23
N PRO A 296 16.58 9.00 3.52
CA PRO A 296 17.28 9.17 2.23
C PRO A 296 18.79 8.95 2.31
N TRP A 297 19.40 9.19 3.47
CA TRP A 297 20.82 8.94 3.72
C TRP A 297 21.14 7.48 4.09
N GLY A 298 20.14 6.61 4.20
CA GLY A 298 20.28 5.17 4.37
C GLY A 298 20.15 4.65 5.80
N ASP A 299 19.96 5.52 6.80
CA ASP A 299 19.68 5.05 8.16
C ASP A 299 18.28 4.42 8.24
N LEU A 300 18.15 3.32 8.98
CA LEU A 300 16.88 2.80 9.42
C LEU A 300 16.48 3.51 10.71
N LEU A 301 15.28 4.09 10.74
CA LEU A 301 14.77 4.86 11.87
C LEU A 301 13.46 4.26 12.35
N GLN A 302 13.23 4.31 13.67
CA GLN A 302 11.92 4.05 14.24
C GLN A 302 11.20 5.36 14.54
N VAL A 303 9.96 5.48 14.10
CA VAL A 303 9.07 6.59 14.43
C VAL A 303 8.05 6.10 15.43
N TRP A 304 8.04 6.67 16.63
CA TRP A 304 7.08 6.31 17.67
C TRP A 304 6.05 7.42 17.80
N ARG A 305 4.79 7.07 17.56
CA ARG A 305 3.66 7.98 17.56
C ARG A 305 2.82 7.73 18.80
N LYS A 306 2.73 8.74 19.66
CA LYS A 306 1.81 8.74 20.79
C LYS A 306 0.50 9.36 20.37
N THR A 307 -0.57 8.57 20.42
CA THR A 307 -1.93 9.04 20.16
C THR A 307 -2.72 9.16 21.45
N ASP A 308 -3.69 10.07 21.44
CA ASP A 308 -4.62 10.30 22.54
C ASP A 308 -5.99 10.61 21.94
N TYR A 309 -7.05 10.47 22.73
CA TYR A 309 -8.41 10.73 22.28
C TYR A 309 -8.90 12.07 22.81
N ARG A 310 -9.63 12.82 21.98
CA ARG A 310 -10.38 13.99 22.43
C ARG A 310 -11.84 13.87 22.02
N SER A 311 -12.74 14.38 22.86
CA SER A 311 -14.15 14.40 22.50
C SER A 311 -14.39 15.29 21.27
N SER A 312 -15.10 14.74 20.31
CA SER A 312 -15.54 15.40 19.09
C SER A 312 -17.05 15.61 19.14
N THR A 313 -17.50 16.78 18.68
CA THR A 313 -18.94 17.11 18.57
C THR A 313 -19.55 16.58 17.26
N THR A 314 -18.72 16.09 16.35
CA THR A 314 -19.12 15.48 15.08
C THR A 314 -18.74 14.01 15.08
N PRO A 315 -19.63 13.09 14.67
CA PRO A 315 -19.28 11.69 14.60
C PRO A 315 -18.17 11.47 13.56
N GLU A 316 -17.02 10.96 13.98
CA GLU A 316 -15.97 10.48 13.08
C GLU A 316 -16.26 9.03 12.69
N VAL A 317 -16.11 8.73 11.40
CA VAL A 317 -16.09 7.36 10.90
C VAL A 317 -14.63 6.92 10.94
N ASP A 318 -14.16 6.50 12.11
CA ASP A 318 -12.87 5.83 12.21
C ASP A 318 -13.07 4.34 11.89
N GLU A 319 -12.79 3.95 10.64
CA GLU A 319 -12.81 2.55 10.22
C GLU A 319 -11.62 1.75 10.80
N ARG A 320 -10.68 2.39 11.53
CA ARG A 320 -9.40 1.80 11.95
C ARG A 320 -9.16 1.79 13.45
N THR A 321 -10.13 2.09 14.30
CA THR A 321 -10.00 1.86 15.75
C THR A 321 -10.15 0.36 16.05
N VAL A 322 -9.13 -0.43 15.70
CA VAL A 322 -9.02 -1.84 16.07
C VAL A 322 -7.64 -2.08 16.67
N PHE A 323 -7.36 -1.42 17.79
CA PHE A 323 -6.49 -2.04 18.79
C PHE A 323 -7.41 -2.83 19.73
N SER A 324 -7.22 -4.15 19.79
CA SER A 324 -7.95 -5.13 20.63
C SER A 324 -9.22 -5.82 20.09
N GLY A 325 -9.59 -5.65 18.81
CA GLY A 325 -10.73 -6.43 18.26
C GLY A 325 -12.10 -6.03 18.82
N VAL A 326 -12.19 -4.94 19.59
CA VAL A 326 -13.46 -4.38 20.06
C VAL A 326 -13.71 -3.08 19.32
N VAL A 327 -14.63 -3.10 18.35
CA VAL A 327 -15.25 -1.87 17.86
C VAL A 327 -16.13 -1.35 18.99
N LEU A 328 -15.62 -0.44 19.82
CA LEU A 328 -16.44 0.20 20.83
C LEU A 328 -17.47 1.09 20.09
N GLN A 329 -18.74 0.73 20.20
CA GLN A 329 -19.88 1.47 19.61
C GLN A 329 -19.93 2.98 19.97
N ASP A 330 -19.13 3.42 20.94
CA ASP A 330 -19.05 4.77 21.51
C ASP A 330 -17.85 5.61 20.97
N ASP A 331 -16.97 5.04 20.14
CA ASP A 331 -15.78 5.75 19.62
C ASP A 331 -16.07 6.79 18.55
N ARG A 332 -17.31 6.86 18.03
CA ARG A 332 -17.68 7.85 16.99
C ARG A 332 -17.53 9.30 17.48
N TYR A 333 -17.53 9.56 18.77
CA TYR A 333 -17.36 10.91 19.33
C TYR A 333 -15.95 11.15 19.89
N HIS A 334 -14.97 10.32 19.53
CA HIS A 334 -13.59 10.48 19.96
C HIS A 334 -12.68 10.63 18.74
N GLU A 335 -12.09 11.81 18.58
CA GLU A 335 -11.08 12.05 17.55
C GLU A 335 -9.71 11.61 18.06
N LEU A 336 -9.06 10.72 17.31
CA LEU A 336 -7.69 10.28 17.57
C LEU A 336 -6.70 11.34 17.07
N TYR A 337 -5.93 11.95 17.96
CA TYR A 337 -4.91 12.94 17.58
C TYR A 337 -3.51 12.50 18.01
N THR A 338 -2.50 12.99 17.28
CA THR A 338 -1.09 12.76 17.64
C THR A 338 -0.66 13.76 18.70
N LYS A 339 -0.27 13.26 19.87
CA LYS A 339 0.26 14.07 20.97
C LYS A 339 1.75 14.30 20.85
N GLU A 340 2.48 13.27 20.44
CA GLU A 340 3.94 13.29 20.39
C GLU A 340 4.43 12.36 19.27
N ILE A 341 5.53 12.75 18.63
CA ILE A 341 6.29 11.92 17.72
C ILE A 341 7.74 11.91 18.21
N GLN A 342 8.27 10.72 18.42
CA GLN A 342 9.67 10.48 18.78
C GLN A 342 10.35 9.74 17.64
N LEU A 343 11.62 10.07 17.40
CA LEU A 343 12.42 9.47 16.33
C LEU A 343 13.64 8.82 16.96
N TYR A 344 13.80 7.52 16.71
CA TYR A 344 14.91 6.71 17.19
C TYR A 344 15.73 6.22 15.99
N LYS A 345 17.04 6.11 16.21
CA LYS A 345 18.01 5.57 15.28
C LYS A 345 18.60 4.30 15.87
#